data_AF-A0A1Y2E6M6-F1
#
_entry.id   AF-A0A1Y2E6M6-F1
#
_cell.length_a   1.000
_cell.length_b   1.000
_cell.length_c   1.000
_cell.angle_alpha   90.00
_cell.angle_beta   90.00
_cell.angle_gamma   90.00
#
_symmetry.space_group_name_H-M   'P 1'
#
loop_
_entity.id
_entity.type
_entity.pdbx_description
1 polymer ?
#
loop_
_entity_poly.entity_id
_entity_poly.type
_entity_poly.pdbx_seq_one_letter_code
_entity_poly.pdbx_strand_id
1 'polypeptide(L)'
;IGSVIPLTVLTTIFGFARIFVKTVVVHRFQIDDGLIVTSVLATWVATAASIAAVYKGYGRLASVINEEDKMTVLRLSDAIFACGILSFALPKLAIVFMMTRLISPPKWHRIVLWSLATFCLAGLMGNVLALVSGCKIEEKSNGPNMVTNICVVSSKAVYYATSTSAISGLTNLCLATYAMLAMRKMRLNGNKRVALTVAVGLGFVGTFMAIYKCTRLKILSNPDFSYDAAELVIWTYIEGSATIIAASIPALQPLLDL
;
A
#
# COMPACT_ATOMS: atom_id res chain seq x y z
N ILE A 1 -2.44 -16.39 2.31
CA ILE A 1 -2.47 -16.20 3.78
C ILE A 1 -1.08 -16.31 4.41
N GLY A 2 -0.32 -17.37 4.11
CA GLY A 2 1.01 -17.62 4.72
C GLY A 2 1.98 -16.43 4.71
N SER A 3 1.95 -15.58 3.68
CA SER A 3 2.80 -14.38 3.60
C SER A 3 2.17 -13.11 4.21
N VAL A 4 0.83 -13.04 4.31
CA VAL A 4 0.12 -11.81 4.72
C VAL A 4 0.18 -11.60 6.24
N ILE A 5 0.00 -12.67 7.01
CA ILE A 5 0.06 -12.65 8.48
C ILE A 5 1.44 -12.18 8.99
N PRO A 6 2.58 -12.78 8.58
CA PRO A 6 3.87 -12.35 9.11
C PRO A 6 4.21 -10.90 8.74
N LEU A 7 3.82 -10.44 7.54
CA LEU A 7 3.96 -9.04 7.16
C LEU A 7 3.16 -8.11 8.07
N THR A 8 1.91 -8.46 8.38
CA THR A 8 1.04 -7.68 9.26
C THR A 8 1.55 -7.64 10.70
N VAL A 9 2.09 -8.77 11.20
CA VAL A 9 2.74 -8.81 12.51
C VAL A 9 3.96 -7.89 12.53
N LEU A 10 4.81 -7.97 11.50
CA LEU A 10 6.01 -7.15 11.39
C LEU A 10 5.67 -5.65 11.34
N THR A 11 4.70 -5.24 10.52
CA THR A 11 4.27 -3.83 10.47
C THR A 11 3.69 -3.34 11.78
N THR A 12 2.97 -4.20 12.49
CA THR A 12 2.40 -3.87 13.80
C THR A 12 3.50 -3.65 14.84
N ILE A 13 4.54 -4.48 14.85
CA ILE A 13 5.69 -4.31 15.76
C ILE A 13 6.37 -2.96 15.51
N PHE A 14 6.69 -2.62 14.26
CA PHE A 14 7.34 -1.35 13.94
C PHE A 14 6.43 -0.14 14.19
N GLY A 15 5.13 -0.25 13.87
CA GLY A 15 4.14 0.78 14.15
C GLY A 15 3.97 1.03 15.64
N PHE A 16 3.87 -0.02 16.45
CA PHE A 16 3.78 0.08 17.90
C PHE A 16 5.05 0.65 18.51
N ALA A 17 6.23 0.17 18.08
CA ALA A 17 7.51 0.70 18.53
C ALA A 17 7.64 2.21 18.24
N ARG A 18 7.18 2.65 17.06
CA ARG A 18 7.10 4.09 16.73
C ARG A 18 6.21 4.86 17.69
N ILE A 19 4.99 4.39 17.95
CA ILE A 19 4.04 5.05 18.86
C ILE A 19 4.62 5.12 20.27
N PHE A 20 5.23 4.03 20.74
CA PHE A 20 5.89 3.95 22.04
C PHE A 20 7.00 5.00 22.15
N VAL A 21 7.94 5.05 21.20
CA VAL A 21 9.02 6.04 21.22
C VAL A 21 8.48 7.47 21.16
N LYS A 22 7.49 7.74 20.32
CA LYS A 22 6.94 9.10 20.16
C LYS A 22 6.15 9.59 21.36
N THR A 23 5.41 8.69 22.00
CA THR A 23 4.52 9.03 23.14
C THR A 23 5.27 9.00 24.45
N VAL A 24 6.11 7.98 24.68
CA VAL A 24 6.76 7.72 25.98
C VAL A 24 8.18 8.28 26.05
N VAL A 25 8.96 8.24 24.96
CA VAL A 25 10.35 8.74 24.99
C VAL A 25 10.39 10.22 24.60
N VAL A 26 9.81 10.58 23.46
CA VAL A 26 9.86 11.93 22.88
C VAL A 26 8.75 12.85 23.39
N HIS A 27 7.67 12.28 23.96
CA HIS A 27 6.50 13.02 24.47
C HIS A 27 5.88 13.99 23.45
N ARG A 28 5.90 13.64 22.15
CA ARG A 28 5.30 14.46 21.09
C ARG A 28 4.63 13.59 20.03
N PHE A 29 3.30 13.59 20.06
CA PHE A 29 2.47 13.00 19.02
C PHE A 29 2.24 13.98 17.87
N GLN A 30 2.43 13.53 16.64
CA GLN A 30 2.36 14.39 15.46
C GLN A 30 1.44 13.80 14.39
N ILE A 31 1.09 14.63 13.41
CA ILE A 31 0.19 14.22 12.32
C ILE A 31 0.76 13.04 11.54
N ASP A 32 2.08 12.97 11.35
CA ASP A 32 2.75 11.83 10.72
C ASP A 32 2.58 10.52 11.50
N ASP A 33 2.50 10.58 12.84
CA ASP A 33 2.24 9.41 13.67
C ASP A 33 0.81 8.89 13.47
N GLY A 34 -0.17 9.80 13.46
CA GLY A 34 -1.58 9.46 13.19
C GLY A 34 -1.79 8.82 11.81
N LEU A 35 -1.07 9.29 10.77
CA LEU A 35 -1.09 8.69 9.44
C LEU A 35 -0.57 7.25 9.46
N ILE A 36 0.53 6.98 10.18
CA ILE A 36 1.08 5.61 10.30
C ILE A 36 0.14 4.70 11.09
N VAL A 37 -0.43 5.17 12.20
CA VAL A 37 -1.42 4.39 12.97
C VAL A 37 -2.61 4.01 12.08
N THR A 38 -3.14 4.96 11.33
CA THR A 38 -4.25 4.72 10.39
C THR A 38 -3.87 3.72 9.31
N SER A 39 -2.63 3.75 8.82
CA SER A 39 -2.11 2.78 7.84
C SER A 39 -2.02 1.37 8.40
N VAL A 40 -1.57 1.22 9.64
CA VAL A 40 -1.49 -0.07 10.34
C VAL A 40 -2.89 -0.63 10.58
N LEU A 41 -3.84 0.21 11.03
CA LEU A 41 -5.24 -0.19 11.19
C LEU A 41 -5.86 -0.64 9.86
N ALA A 42 -5.62 0.09 8.77
CA ALA A 42 -6.06 -0.30 7.43
C ALA A 42 -5.46 -1.66 7.02
N THR A 43 -4.20 -1.94 7.38
CA THR A 43 -3.55 -3.23 7.10
C THR A 43 -4.24 -4.38 7.85
N TRP A 44 -4.64 -4.16 9.10
CA TRP A 44 -5.40 -5.12 9.90
C TRP A 44 -6.79 -5.40 9.32
N VAL A 45 -7.51 -4.35 8.92
CA VAL A 45 -8.84 -4.49 8.28
C VAL A 45 -8.71 -5.27 6.97
N ALA A 46 -7.72 -4.92 6.14
CA ALA A 46 -7.44 -5.67 4.91
C ALA A 46 -7.14 -7.14 5.22
N THR A 47 -6.39 -7.43 6.28
CA THR A 47 -5.98 -8.79 6.65
C THR A 47 -7.17 -9.63 7.12
N ALA A 48 -8.02 -9.06 7.97
CA ALA A 48 -9.25 -9.69 8.40
C ALA A 48 -10.18 -9.97 7.21
N ALA A 49 -10.35 -9.01 6.31
CA ALA A 49 -11.12 -9.18 5.08
C ALA A 49 -10.51 -10.27 4.18
N SER A 50 -9.17 -10.32 4.07
CA SER A 50 -8.46 -11.34 3.30
C SER A 50 -8.66 -12.75 3.86
N ILE A 51 -8.63 -12.91 5.18
CA ILE A 51 -8.89 -14.18 5.85
C ILE A 51 -10.33 -14.63 5.58
N ALA A 52 -11.30 -13.74 5.80
CA ALA A 52 -12.71 -14.03 5.56
C ALA A 52 -12.99 -14.36 4.08
N ALA A 53 -12.37 -13.65 3.14
CA ALA A 53 -12.49 -13.91 1.72
C ALA A 53 -11.97 -15.31 1.35
N VAL A 54 -10.82 -15.71 1.87
CA VAL A 54 -10.24 -17.04 1.58
C VAL A 54 -11.08 -18.16 2.17
N TYR A 55 -11.65 -18.00 3.37
CA TYR A 55 -12.61 -18.96 3.93
C TYR A 55 -13.84 -19.15 3.03
N LYS A 56 -14.25 -18.09 2.32
CA LYS A 56 -15.35 -18.08 1.35
C LYS A 56 -14.94 -18.49 -0.07
N GLY A 57 -13.70 -18.93 -0.28
CA GLY A 57 -13.22 -19.48 -1.57
C GLY A 57 -12.40 -18.51 -2.43
N TYR A 58 -12.00 -17.34 -1.92
CA TYR A 58 -11.14 -16.40 -2.64
C TYR A 58 -9.81 -17.05 -3.05
N GLY A 59 -9.45 -16.94 -4.33
CA GLY A 59 -8.27 -17.57 -4.93
C GLY A 59 -8.50 -18.97 -5.51
N ARG A 60 -9.73 -19.51 -5.47
CA ARG A 60 -10.15 -20.71 -6.23
C ARG A 60 -10.75 -20.30 -7.58
N LEU A 61 -10.81 -21.24 -8.53
CA LEU A 61 -11.45 -21.01 -9.83
C LEU A 61 -12.92 -20.61 -9.61
N ALA A 62 -13.38 -19.57 -10.33
CA ALA A 62 -14.72 -19.00 -10.17
C ALA A 62 -15.86 -20.01 -10.41
N SER A 63 -15.57 -21.13 -11.09
CA SER A 63 -16.48 -22.25 -11.34
C SER A 63 -16.76 -23.14 -10.12
N VAL A 64 -15.95 -23.05 -9.06
CA VAL A 64 -16.06 -23.91 -7.87
C VAL A 64 -16.77 -23.20 -6.70
N ILE A 65 -17.15 -21.93 -6.88
CA ILE A 65 -17.72 -21.07 -5.83
C ILE A 65 -19.25 -21.06 -5.94
N ASN A 66 -19.94 -21.29 -4.83
CA ASN A 66 -21.40 -21.15 -4.73
C ASN A 66 -21.84 -19.72 -5.10
N GLU A 67 -22.93 -19.60 -5.87
CA GLU A 67 -23.51 -18.32 -6.31
C GLU A 67 -23.74 -17.33 -5.16
N GLU A 68 -24.20 -17.79 -3.99
CA GLU A 68 -24.45 -16.96 -2.80
C GLU A 68 -23.16 -16.37 -2.19
N ASP A 69 -22.05 -17.11 -2.26
CA ASP A 69 -20.78 -16.66 -1.69
C ASP A 69 -20.03 -15.70 -2.65
N LYS A 70 -20.33 -15.72 -3.95
CA LYS A 70 -19.68 -14.84 -4.95
C LYS A 70 -19.85 -13.35 -4.61
N MET A 71 -21.06 -12.93 -4.23
CA MET A 71 -21.35 -11.53 -3.91
C MET A 71 -20.62 -11.08 -2.63
N THR A 72 -20.52 -11.98 -1.65
CA THR A 72 -19.80 -11.72 -0.40
C THR A 72 -18.30 -11.60 -0.65
N VAL A 73 -17.73 -12.48 -1.48
CA VAL A 73 -16.32 -12.46 -1.87
C VAL A 73 -15.97 -11.19 -2.65
N LEU A 74 -16.85 -10.70 -3.53
CA LEU A 74 -16.66 -9.42 -4.24
C LEU A 74 -16.58 -8.23 -3.27
N ARG A 75 -17.53 -8.10 -2.35
CA ARG A 75 -17.53 -7.02 -1.34
C ARG A 75 -16.29 -7.06 -0.44
N LEU A 76 -15.87 -8.26 -0.04
CA LEU A 76 -14.63 -8.46 0.73
C LEU A 76 -13.41 -8.06 -0.09
N SER A 77 -13.39 -8.35 -1.39
CA SER A 77 -12.30 -7.96 -2.30
C SER A 77 -12.16 -6.45 -2.42
N ASP A 78 -13.28 -5.74 -2.55
CA ASP A 78 -13.28 -4.27 -2.59
C ASP A 78 -12.71 -3.68 -1.28
N ALA A 79 -13.10 -4.24 -0.14
CA ALA A 79 -12.56 -3.85 1.16
C ALA A 79 -11.04 -4.12 1.27
N ILE A 80 -10.56 -5.26 0.76
CA ILE A 80 -9.13 -5.61 0.72
C ILE A 80 -8.36 -4.60 -0.11
N PHE A 81 -8.82 -4.25 -1.31
CA PHE A 81 -8.15 -3.28 -2.16
C PHE A 81 -8.20 -1.86 -1.59
N ALA A 82 -9.35 -1.42 -1.09
CA ALA A 82 -9.51 -0.10 -0.50
C ALA A 82 -8.59 0.09 0.71
N CYS A 83 -8.61 -0.84 1.66
CA CYS A 83 -7.76 -0.79 2.85
C CYS A 83 -6.29 -1.05 2.52
N GLY A 84 -6.00 -1.92 1.54
CA GLY A 84 -4.65 -2.16 1.04
C GLY A 84 -4.04 -0.90 0.44
N ILE A 85 -4.80 -0.15 -0.36
CA ILE A 85 -4.36 1.13 -0.93
C ILE A 85 -4.03 2.16 0.15
N LEU A 86 -4.91 2.33 1.14
CA LEU A 86 -4.67 3.23 2.26
C LEU A 86 -3.39 2.87 3.03
N SER A 87 -3.13 1.57 3.19
CA SER A 87 -1.98 1.05 3.94
C SER A 87 -0.63 1.45 3.36
N PHE A 88 -0.51 1.67 2.04
CA PHE A 88 0.74 2.13 1.42
C PHE A 88 0.70 3.59 0.96
N ALA A 89 -0.48 4.21 0.82
CA ALA A 89 -0.60 5.61 0.42
C ALA A 89 -0.32 6.59 1.57
N LEU A 90 -0.92 6.36 2.74
CA LEU A 90 -0.79 7.25 3.91
C LEU A 90 0.65 7.34 4.45
N PRO A 91 1.45 6.25 4.50
CA PRO A 91 2.84 6.34 4.95
C PRO A 91 3.72 7.22 4.05
N LYS A 92 3.39 7.38 2.76
CA LYS A 92 4.16 8.27 1.86
C LYS A 92 4.03 9.73 2.27
N LEU A 93 2.83 10.14 2.69
CA LEU A 93 2.61 11.47 3.26
C LEU A 93 3.36 11.64 4.58
N ALA A 94 3.35 10.62 5.43
CA ALA A 94 4.13 10.64 6.68
C ALA A 94 5.64 10.79 6.40
N ILE A 95 6.19 10.11 5.37
CA ILE A 95 7.59 10.26 4.95
C ILE A 95 7.86 11.69 4.47
N VAL A 96 7.02 12.28 3.63
CA VAL A 96 7.18 13.67 3.16
C VAL A 96 7.14 14.66 4.33
N PHE A 97 6.18 14.48 5.25
CA PHE A 97 6.06 15.32 6.44
C PHE A 97 7.32 15.25 7.29
N MET A 98 7.81 14.04 7.55
CA MET A 98 9.02 13.79 8.31
C MET A 98 10.27 14.38 7.64
N MET A 99 10.42 14.18 6.33
CA MET A 99 11.56 14.69 5.54
C MET A 99 11.57 16.22 5.49
N THR A 100 10.41 16.84 5.25
CA THR A 100 10.31 18.30 5.19
C THR A 100 10.60 18.95 6.52
N ARG A 101 10.30 18.27 7.63
CA ARG A 101 10.66 18.74 8.97
C ARG A 101 12.14 18.52 9.33
N LEU A 102 12.68 17.33 9.04
CA LEU A 102 14.04 16.98 9.46
C LEU A 102 15.11 17.74 8.67
N ILE A 103 14.90 17.89 7.36
CA ILE A 103 15.91 18.43 6.44
C ILE A 103 15.65 19.90 6.12
N SER A 104 14.41 20.38 6.31
CA SER A 104 13.99 21.75 5.96
C SER A 104 14.41 22.17 4.53
N PRO A 105 13.92 21.47 3.48
CA PRO A 105 14.29 21.74 2.10
C PRO A 105 14.02 23.19 1.66
N PRO A 106 14.74 23.69 0.65
CA PRO A 106 14.37 24.92 -0.04
C PRO A 106 12.95 24.80 -0.62
N LYS A 107 12.25 25.93 -0.70
CA LYS A 107 10.81 26.01 -1.04
C LYS A 107 10.42 25.18 -2.27
N TRP A 108 11.24 25.21 -3.32
CA TRP A 108 11.04 24.43 -4.54
C TRP A 108 10.96 22.92 -4.31
N HIS A 109 11.92 22.34 -3.58
CA HIS A 109 11.94 20.90 -3.31
C HIS A 109 10.75 20.49 -2.43
N ARG A 110 10.37 21.34 -1.47
CA ARG A 110 9.19 21.10 -0.63
C ARG A 110 7.91 21.03 -1.45
N ILE A 111 7.72 21.96 -2.39
CA ILE A 111 6.54 21.99 -3.27
C ILE A 111 6.49 20.71 -4.11
N VAL A 112 7.61 20.30 -4.71
CA VAL A 112 7.68 19.09 -5.55
C VAL A 112 7.37 17.81 -4.75
N LEU A 113 7.92 17.67 -3.54
CA LEU A 113 7.67 16.48 -2.70
C LEU A 113 6.20 16.39 -2.27
N TRP A 114 5.61 17.51 -1.86
CA TRP A 114 4.20 17.56 -1.47
C TRP A 114 3.28 17.34 -2.66
N SER A 115 3.54 17.97 -3.82
CA SER A 115 2.71 17.79 -5.01
C SER A 115 2.75 16.35 -5.51
N LEU A 116 3.92 15.71 -5.51
CA LEU A 116 4.06 14.33 -5.94
C LEU A 116 3.30 13.36 -5.02
N ALA A 117 3.43 13.54 -3.69
CA ALA A 117 2.75 12.67 -2.73
C ALA A 117 1.23 12.89 -2.71
N THR A 118 0.74 14.13 -2.81
CA THR A 118 -0.71 14.41 -2.89
C THR A 118 -1.30 13.94 -4.21
N PHE A 119 -0.58 14.10 -5.33
CA PHE A 119 -1.00 13.59 -6.63
C PHE A 119 -1.06 12.06 -6.64
N CYS A 120 -0.05 11.38 -6.06
CA CYS A 120 -0.06 9.94 -5.89
C CYS A 120 -1.25 9.49 -5.02
N LEU A 121 -1.50 10.13 -3.88
CA LEU A 121 -2.65 9.82 -3.03
C LEU A 121 -3.97 10.01 -3.77
N ALA A 122 -4.14 11.13 -4.50
CA ALA A 122 -5.36 11.41 -5.24
C ALA A 122 -5.63 10.35 -6.32
N GLY A 123 -4.60 9.93 -7.07
CA GLY A 123 -4.71 8.86 -8.06
C GLY A 123 -5.08 7.52 -7.42
N LEU A 124 -4.46 7.19 -6.28
CA LEU A 124 -4.75 5.96 -5.54
C LEU A 124 -6.18 5.96 -4.96
N MET A 125 -6.65 7.08 -4.44
CA MET A 125 -8.05 7.22 -4.01
C MET A 125 -9.02 7.12 -5.19
N GLY A 126 -8.63 7.62 -6.36
CA GLY A 126 -9.36 7.41 -7.61
C GLY A 126 -9.54 5.93 -7.95
N ASN A 127 -8.55 5.07 -7.68
CA ASN A 127 -8.69 3.62 -7.85
C ASN A 127 -9.74 3.05 -6.88
N VAL A 128 -9.76 3.50 -5.63
CA VAL A 128 -10.75 3.05 -4.64
C VAL A 128 -12.16 3.43 -5.09
N LEU A 129 -12.35 4.67 -5.54
CA LEU A 129 -13.65 5.13 -6.07
C LEU A 129 -14.06 4.35 -7.33
N ALA A 130 -13.11 4.07 -8.22
CA ALA A 130 -13.34 3.27 -9.42
C ALA A 130 -13.72 1.82 -9.09
N LEU A 131 -13.18 1.24 -8.02
CA LEU A 131 -13.56 -0.10 -7.55
C LEU A 131 -15.00 -0.09 -6.99
N VAL A 132 -15.32 0.86 -6.11
CA VAL A 132 -16.65 0.98 -5.50
C VAL A 132 -17.74 1.28 -6.53
N SER A 133 -17.44 2.07 -7.57
CA SER A 133 -18.38 2.41 -8.65
C SER A 133 -18.37 1.44 -9.83
N GLY A 134 -17.38 0.53 -9.89
CA GLY A 134 -17.01 -0.19 -11.09
C GLY A 134 -17.70 -1.53 -11.30
N CYS A 135 -18.43 -2.06 -10.32
CA CYS A 135 -19.15 -3.32 -10.53
C CYS A 135 -20.44 -3.06 -11.33
N LYS A 136 -20.26 -2.89 -12.65
CA LYS A 136 -21.34 -3.05 -13.61
C LYS A 136 -21.55 -4.55 -13.81
N ILE A 137 -22.71 -5.04 -13.37
CA ILE A 137 -23.20 -6.34 -13.77
C ILE A 137 -23.41 -6.26 -15.28
N GLU A 138 -22.49 -6.84 -16.06
CA GLU A 138 -22.80 -7.12 -17.47
C GLU A 138 -23.54 -8.45 -17.51
N GLU A 139 -24.83 -8.40 -17.85
CA GLU A 139 -25.64 -9.58 -18.13
C GLU A 139 -25.13 -10.25 -19.41
N LYS A 140 -24.23 -11.22 -19.28
CA LYS A 140 -23.88 -12.09 -20.39
C LYS A 140 -24.87 -13.25 -20.43
N SER A 141 -25.93 -13.10 -21.23
CA SER A 141 -26.91 -14.17 -21.49
C SER A 141 -26.22 -15.34 -22.19
N ASN A 142 -25.97 -16.42 -21.45
CA ASN A 142 -25.43 -17.67 -21.97
C ASN A 142 -26.53 -18.74 -21.86
N GLY A 143 -27.54 -18.65 -22.73
CA GLY A 143 -28.63 -19.64 -22.81
C GLY A 143 -29.68 -19.56 -21.70
N PRO A 144 -30.78 -20.32 -21.80
CA PRO A 144 -32.08 -19.89 -21.26
C PRO A 144 -32.20 -19.76 -19.75
N ASN A 145 -31.28 -20.24 -18.91
CA ASN A 145 -31.46 -20.27 -17.45
C ASN A 145 -30.18 -20.03 -16.61
N MET A 146 -29.14 -19.36 -17.12
CA MET A 146 -27.96 -19.00 -16.29
C MET A 146 -27.53 -17.56 -16.48
N VAL A 147 -27.98 -16.69 -15.56
CA VAL A 147 -27.44 -15.33 -15.39
C VAL A 147 -26.21 -15.44 -14.50
N THR A 148 -25.02 -15.58 -15.08
CA THR A 148 -23.78 -15.52 -14.30
C THR A 148 -23.40 -14.05 -14.13
N ASN A 149 -23.56 -13.50 -12.93
CA ASN A 149 -23.12 -12.14 -12.59
C ASN A 149 -21.59 -12.09 -12.52
N ILE A 150 -20.93 -11.87 -13.65
CA ILE A 150 -19.47 -11.73 -13.73
C ILE A 150 -19.14 -10.23 -13.68
N CYS A 151 -18.53 -9.79 -12.59
CA CYS A 151 -18.00 -8.44 -12.49
C CYS A 151 -16.74 -8.35 -13.38
N VAL A 152 -16.88 -7.91 -14.62
CA VAL A 152 -15.76 -7.77 -15.56
C VAL A 152 -15.06 -6.44 -15.27
N VAL A 153 -13.77 -6.51 -14.91
CA VAL A 153 -12.95 -5.31 -14.75
C VAL A 153 -12.82 -4.62 -16.11
N SER A 154 -13.36 -3.40 -16.23
CA SER A 154 -13.24 -2.63 -17.47
C SER A 154 -11.77 -2.39 -17.81
N SER A 155 -11.37 -2.56 -19.08
CA SER A 155 -10.00 -2.28 -19.53
C SER A 155 -9.55 -0.87 -19.16
N LYS A 156 -10.48 0.11 -19.09
CA LYS A 156 -10.20 1.47 -18.64
C LYS A 156 -9.74 1.54 -17.19
N ALA A 157 -10.31 0.72 -16.30
CA ALA A 157 -9.90 0.62 -14.90
C ALA A 157 -8.49 0.01 -14.78
N VAL A 158 -8.16 -0.97 -15.61
CA VAL A 158 -6.81 -1.57 -15.67
C VAL A 158 -5.77 -0.53 -16.11
N TYR A 159 -6.03 0.25 -17.15
CA TYR A 159 -5.14 1.32 -17.61
C TYR A 159 -4.93 2.41 -16.54
N TYR A 160 -6.01 2.77 -15.85
CA TYR A 160 -5.95 3.75 -14.77
C TYR A 160 -5.15 3.23 -13.56
N ALA A 161 -5.40 1.98 -13.13
CA ALA A 161 -4.66 1.33 -12.05
C ALA A 161 -3.16 1.12 -12.40
N THR A 162 -2.85 0.87 -13.67
CA THR A 162 -1.47 0.75 -14.16
C THR A 162 -0.76 2.11 -14.10
N SER A 163 -1.42 3.17 -14.57
CA SER A 163 -0.87 4.53 -14.53
C SER A 163 -0.61 5.01 -13.10
N THR A 164 -1.56 4.77 -12.20
CA THR A 164 -1.43 5.14 -10.78
C THR A 164 -0.35 4.33 -10.07
N SER A 165 -0.17 3.05 -10.43
CA SER A 165 0.95 2.22 -9.95
C SER A 165 2.31 2.77 -10.42
N ALA A 166 2.41 3.23 -11.67
CA ALA A 166 3.62 3.87 -12.18
C ALA A 166 3.95 5.18 -11.43
N ILE A 167 2.93 6.02 -11.18
CA ILE A 167 3.07 7.24 -10.37
C ILE A 167 3.50 6.91 -8.93
N SER A 168 2.93 5.85 -8.35
CA SER A 168 3.30 5.33 -7.03
C SER A 168 4.78 4.93 -6.95
N GLY A 169 5.28 4.22 -7.98
CA GLY A 169 6.69 3.85 -8.10
C GLY A 169 7.61 5.05 -8.28
N LEU A 170 7.23 6.01 -9.13
CA LEU A 170 7.98 7.25 -9.30
C LEU A 170 8.06 8.04 -7.99
N THR A 171 6.96 8.08 -7.22
CA THR A 171 6.91 8.72 -5.90
C THR A 171 7.88 8.05 -4.94
N ASN A 172 7.87 6.72 -4.86
CA ASN A 172 8.80 5.96 -4.02
C ASN A 172 10.26 6.25 -4.42
N LEU A 173 10.57 6.27 -5.72
CA LEU A 173 11.90 6.55 -6.24
C LEU A 173 12.38 7.96 -5.88
N CYS A 174 11.53 8.97 -6.07
CA CYS A 174 11.85 10.35 -5.71
C CYS A 174 12.07 10.51 -4.21
N LEU A 175 11.21 9.93 -3.37
CA LEU A 175 11.35 9.99 -1.91
C LEU A 175 12.62 9.28 -1.43
N ALA A 176 12.89 8.08 -1.93
CA ALA A 176 14.09 7.32 -1.56
C ALA A 176 15.38 8.02 -2.00
N THR A 177 15.40 8.55 -3.22
CA THR A 177 16.55 9.31 -3.75
C THR A 177 16.77 10.59 -2.95
N TYR A 178 15.70 11.32 -2.63
CA TYR A 178 15.79 12.53 -1.82
C TYR A 178 16.30 12.23 -0.41
N ALA A 179 15.77 11.19 0.23
CA ALA A 179 16.24 10.73 1.54
C ALA A 179 17.73 10.33 1.51
N MET A 180 18.18 9.63 0.46
CA MET A 180 19.59 9.29 0.27
C MET A 180 20.48 10.54 0.15
N LEU A 181 20.08 11.52 -0.66
CA LEU A 181 20.84 12.77 -0.83
C LEU A 181 20.90 13.58 0.47
N ALA A 182 19.81 13.60 1.22
CA ALA A 182 19.77 14.26 2.52
C ALA A 182 20.68 13.59 3.55
N MET A 183 20.71 12.25 3.58
CA MET A 183 21.63 11.51 4.45
C MET A 183 23.10 11.79 4.14
N ARG A 184 23.48 12.01 2.87
CA ARG A 184 24.85 12.36 2.50
C ARG A 184 25.29 13.74 3.00
N LYS A 185 24.34 14.67 3.20
CA LYS A 185 24.64 16.01 3.73
C LYS A 185 24.73 16.06 5.25
N MET A 186 24.09 15.13 5.96
CA MET A 186 24.05 15.13 7.43
C MET A 186 25.18 14.29 8.03
N ARG A 187 25.89 14.83 9.03
CA ARG A 187 26.88 14.10 9.82
C ARG A 187 26.16 13.24 10.86
N LEU A 188 25.89 11.99 10.51
CA LEU A 188 25.19 11.02 11.37
C LEU A 188 26.16 10.04 12.01
N ASN A 189 25.88 9.65 13.26
CA ASN A 189 26.58 8.53 13.92
C ASN A 189 26.33 7.21 13.16
N GLY A 190 27.29 6.27 13.25
CA GLY A 190 27.28 5.01 12.50
C GLY A 190 25.96 4.24 12.61
N ASN A 191 25.44 4.05 13.82
CA ASN A 191 24.19 3.32 14.06
C ASN A 191 22.98 3.99 13.38
N LYS A 192 22.87 5.32 13.46
CA LYS A 192 21.81 6.10 12.81
C LYS A 192 21.92 6.02 11.29
N ARG A 193 23.15 6.04 10.77
CA ARG A 193 23.41 5.92 9.34
C ARG A 193 22.98 4.56 8.81
N VAL A 194 23.26 3.47 9.53
CA VAL A 194 22.81 2.12 9.17
C VAL A 194 21.29 2.04 9.13
N ALA A 195 20.61 2.47 10.20
CA ALA A 195 19.15 2.44 10.29
C ALA A 195 18.49 3.21 9.13
N LEU A 196 18.93 4.44 8.86
CA LEU A 196 18.40 5.22 7.74
C LEU A 196 18.72 4.61 6.36
N THR A 197 19.87 3.96 6.21
CA THR A 197 20.23 3.29 4.95
C THR A 197 19.28 2.13 4.67
N VAL A 198 18.91 1.37 5.70
CA VAL A 198 17.88 0.32 5.61
C VAL A 198 16.53 0.92 5.21
N ALA A 199 16.12 2.03 5.83
CA ALA A 199 14.87 2.72 5.49
C ALA A 199 14.83 3.19 4.03
N VAL A 200 15.93 3.76 3.53
CA VAL A 200 16.06 4.18 2.13
C VAL A 200 16.03 2.97 1.19
N GLY A 201 16.70 1.87 1.55
CA GLY A 201 16.67 0.61 0.81
C GLY A 201 15.26 0.06 0.64
N LEU A 202 14.46 0.04 1.71
CA LEU A 202 13.04 -0.34 1.66
C LEU A 202 12.22 0.56 0.71
N GLY A 203 12.56 1.84 0.60
CA GLY A 203 11.96 2.74 -0.38
C GLY A 203 12.24 2.33 -1.83
N PHE A 204 13.48 1.93 -2.15
CA PHE A 204 13.82 1.40 -3.48
C PHE A 204 13.15 0.06 -3.78
N VAL A 205 13.05 -0.82 -2.77
CA VAL A 205 12.28 -2.05 -2.89
C VAL A 205 10.82 -1.72 -3.25
N GLY A 206 10.21 -0.74 -2.59
CA GLY A 206 8.88 -0.24 -2.93
C GLY A 206 8.74 0.25 -4.38
N THR A 207 9.76 0.89 -4.94
CA THR A 207 9.79 1.26 -6.38
C THR A 207 9.78 0.03 -7.27
N PHE A 208 10.62 -0.97 -7.00
CA PHE A 208 10.65 -2.20 -7.78
C PHE A 208 9.31 -2.93 -7.74
N MET A 209 8.64 -2.96 -6.58
CA MET A 209 7.32 -3.56 -6.43
C MET A 209 6.25 -2.84 -7.25
N ALA A 210 6.28 -1.50 -7.29
CA ALA A 210 5.36 -0.73 -8.11
C ALA A 210 5.55 -1.00 -9.62
N ILE A 211 6.80 -1.14 -10.08
CA ILE A 211 7.11 -1.52 -11.46
C ILE A 211 6.61 -2.94 -11.76
N TYR A 212 6.81 -3.87 -10.84
CA TYR A 212 6.32 -5.25 -10.98
C TYR A 212 4.78 -5.30 -11.09
N LYS A 213 4.06 -4.49 -10.31
CA LYS A 213 2.59 -4.38 -10.45
C LYS A 213 2.17 -3.91 -11.84
N CYS A 214 2.88 -2.94 -12.43
CA CYS A 214 2.58 -2.46 -13.78
C CYS A 214 2.66 -3.55 -14.86
N THR A 215 3.47 -4.60 -14.66
CA THR A 215 3.56 -5.72 -15.60
C THR A 215 2.46 -6.75 -15.36
N ARG A 216 2.12 -7.05 -14.10
CA ARG A 216 1.07 -8.01 -13.74
C ARG A 216 -0.34 -7.48 -13.98
N LEU A 217 -0.58 -6.16 -13.85
CA LEU A 217 -1.90 -5.58 -14.08
C LEU A 217 -2.42 -5.81 -15.50
N LYS A 218 -1.54 -5.92 -16.50
CA LYS A 218 -1.92 -6.16 -17.90
C LYS A 218 -2.51 -7.56 -18.12
N ILE A 219 -2.24 -8.50 -17.20
CA ILE A 219 -2.66 -9.90 -17.30
C ILE A 219 -4.08 -10.10 -16.74
N LEU A 220 -4.59 -9.14 -15.93
CA LEU A 220 -5.95 -9.14 -15.38
C LEU A 220 -7.08 -9.04 -16.42
N SER A 221 -6.76 -8.86 -17.70
CA SER A 221 -7.76 -8.89 -18.79
C SER A 221 -8.24 -10.30 -19.14
N ASN A 222 -7.67 -11.35 -18.53
CA ASN A 222 -8.07 -12.73 -18.75
C ASN A 222 -9.24 -13.13 -17.83
N PRO A 223 -10.16 -14.00 -18.30
CA PRO A 223 -11.35 -14.39 -17.55
C PRO A 223 -11.07 -15.18 -16.26
N ASP A 224 -9.90 -15.82 -16.13
CA ASP A 224 -9.45 -16.53 -14.92
C ASP A 224 -8.66 -15.62 -13.95
N PHE A 225 -9.19 -14.44 -13.65
CA PHE A 225 -8.47 -13.37 -12.95
C PHE A 225 -8.17 -13.63 -11.46
N SER A 226 -8.81 -14.62 -10.83
CA SER A 226 -8.79 -14.79 -9.37
C SER A 226 -7.41 -15.14 -8.81
N TYR A 227 -6.58 -15.87 -9.56
CA TYR A 227 -5.22 -16.22 -9.13
C TYR A 227 -4.28 -15.01 -9.21
N ASP A 228 -4.31 -14.28 -10.32
CA ASP A 228 -3.48 -13.09 -10.52
C ASP A 228 -3.88 -11.95 -9.57
N ALA A 229 -5.17 -11.82 -9.25
CA ALA A 229 -5.64 -10.87 -8.24
C ALA A 229 -5.08 -11.18 -6.84
N ALA A 230 -5.04 -12.47 -6.45
CA ALA A 230 -4.47 -12.88 -5.16
C ALA A 230 -2.97 -12.57 -5.07
N GLU A 231 -2.22 -12.77 -6.15
CA GLU A 231 -0.81 -12.39 -6.21
C GLU A 231 -0.63 -10.88 -6.09
N LEU A 232 -1.47 -10.09 -6.76
CA LEU A 232 -1.45 -8.63 -6.69
C LEU A 232 -1.69 -8.11 -5.27
N VAL A 233 -2.61 -8.74 -4.54
CA VAL A 233 -2.87 -8.44 -3.13
C VAL A 233 -1.62 -8.68 -2.29
N ILE A 234 -0.93 -9.82 -2.46
CA ILE A 234 0.31 -10.13 -1.73
C ILE A 234 1.39 -9.07 -1.97
N TRP A 235 1.63 -8.69 -3.24
CA TRP A 235 2.58 -7.62 -3.56
C TRP A 235 2.18 -6.27 -2.97
N THR A 236 0.88 -6.02 -2.82
CA THR A 236 0.37 -4.82 -2.16
C THR A 236 0.64 -4.80 -0.66
N TYR A 237 0.50 -5.95 0.01
CA TYR A 237 0.93 -6.08 1.40
C TYR A 237 2.42 -5.87 1.57
N ILE A 238 3.25 -6.42 0.67
CA ILE A 238 4.71 -6.24 0.74
C ILE A 238 5.08 -4.77 0.57
N GLU A 239 4.52 -4.07 -0.42
CA GLU A 239 4.79 -2.64 -0.63
C GLU A 239 4.34 -1.79 0.58
N GLY A 240 3.12 -2.01 1.08
CA GLY A 240 2.61 -1.30 2.26
C GLY A 240 3.45 -1.55 3.49
N SER A 241 3.82 -2.80 3.74
CA SER A 241 4.64 -3.17 4.88
C SER A 241 6.03 -2.54 4.83
N ALA A 242 6.70 -2.63 3.67
CA ALA A 242 8.00 -2.00 3.47
C ALA A 242 7.92 -0.47 3.67
N THR A 243 6.86 0.18 3.18
CA THR A 243 6.68 1.63 3.30
C THR A 243 6.41 2.06 4.74
N ILE A 244 5.56 1.33 5.49
CA ILE A 244 5.30 1.58 6.92
C ILE A 244 6.58 1.42 7.75
N ILE A 245 7.33 0.34 7.52
CA ILE A 245 8.58 0.07 8.23
C ILE A 245 9.60 1.17 7.91
N ALA A 246 9.79 1.51 6.63
CA ALA A 246 10.67 2.59 6.19
C ALA A 246 10.32 3.94 6.84
N ALA A 247 9.02 4.26 6.93
CA ALA A 247 8.55 5.47 7.58
C ALA A 247 8.76 5.44 9.10
N SER A 248 8.78 4.27 9.74
CA SER A 248 8.88 4.11 11.18
C SER A 248 10.31 4.15 11.71
N ILE A 249 11.29 3.67 10.93
CA ILE A 249 12.71 3.60 11.33
C ILE A 249 13.26 4.94 11.87
N PRO A 250 13.04 6.10 11.22
CA PRO A 250 13.65 7.34 11.70
C PRO A 250 13.06 7.82 13.03
N ALA A 251 11.82 7.44 13.35
CA ALA A 251 11.22 7.73 14.65
C ALA A 251 11.80 6.86 15.78
N LEU A 252 12.43 5.72 15.46
CA LEU A 252 13.07 4.81 16.42
C LEU A 252 14.50 5.24 16.79
N GLN A 253 15.06 6.27 16.13
CA GLN A 253 16.42 6.75 16.40
C GLN A 253 16.72 7.08 17.87
N PRO A 254 15.83 7.73 18.64
CA PRO A 254 16.10 8.04 20.05
C PRO A 254 16.29 6.79 20.92
N LEU A 255 15.70 5.67 20.54
CA LEU A 255 15.85 4.40 21.26
C LEU A 255 17.20 3.74 21.00
N LEU A 256 17.82 4.01 19.83
CA LEU A 256 19.16 3.51 19.48
C LEU A 256 20.28 4.31 20.15
N ASP A 257 19.94 5.45 20.75
CA ASP A 257 20.87 6.32 21.49
C ASP A 257 20.81 6.10 23.01
N LEU A 258 19.83 5.33 23.51
CA LEU A 258 19.74 4.87 24.90
C LEU A 258 20.68 3.68 25.12
#